data_AF-A0A1Y6L3Z0-F1
#
_entry.id   AF-A0A1Y6L3Z0-F1
#
_cell.length_a   1.000
_cell.length_b   1.000
_cell.length_c   1.000
_cell.angle_alpha   90.00
_cell.angle_beta   90.00
_cell.angle_gamma   90.00
#
_symmetry.space_group_name_H-M   'P 1'
#
loop_
_entity.id
_entity.type
_entity.pdbx_description
1 polymer ?
#
loop_
_entity_poly.entity_id
_entity_poly.type
_entity_poly.pdbx_seq_one_letter_code
_entity_poly.pdbx_strand_id
1 'polypeptide(L)' 'MKQLPLLTLASDELEALRLVDMQGLQQLQAAQQLGVSRQTLGNIIARGRRKVAQALVMGMALELAPDSIQTTED' A
#
# COMPACT_ATOMS: atom_id res chain seq x y z
N MET A 1 3.59 -24.42 -13.76
CA MET A 1 3.81 -23.23 -12.91
C MET A 1 3.35 -23.57 -11.50
N LYS A 2 4.13 -23.23 -10.47
CA LYS A 2 3.70 -23.42 -9.06
C LYS A 2 2.85 -22.21 -8.67
N GLN A 3 1.64 -22.43 -8.18
CA GLN A 3 0.81 -21.35 -7.64
C GLN A 3 1.42 -20.91 -6.30
N LEU A 4 1.66 -19.60 -6.17
CA LEU A 4 2.12 -19.00 -4.93
C LEU A 4 0.92 -18.57 -4.09
N PRO A 5 0.99 -18.65 -2.76
CA PRO A 5 0.01 -18.00 -1.89
C PRO A 5 -0.09 -16.52 -2.21
N LEU A 6 -1.30 -15.97 -2.17
CA LEU A 6 -1.60 -14.59 -2.52
C LEU A 6 -1.64 -13.71 -1.27
N LEU A 7 -1.07 -12.51 -1.36
CA LEU A 7 -1.21 -11.47 -0.35
C LEU A 7 -1.58 -10.15 -1.03
N THR A 8 -2.74 -9.61 -0.69
CA THR A 8 -3.23 -8.36 -1.30
C THR A 8 -2.70 -7.14 -0.54
N LEU A 9 -2.06 -6.23 -1.27
CA LEU A 9 -1.66 -4.89 -0.82
C LEU A 9 -2.78 -3.91 -1.20
N ALA A 10 -3.33 -3.20 -0.23
CA ALA A 10 -4.41 -2.25 -0.49
C ALA A 10 -3.88 -1.01 -1.24
N SER A 11 -4.75 -0.30 -1.96
CA SER A 11 -4.35 0.91 -2.72
C SER A 11 -3.75 1.98 -1.81
N ASP A 12 -4.29 2.19 -0.61
CA ASP A 12 -3.75 3.16 0.36
C ASP A 12 -2.36 2.74 0.87
N GLU A 13 -2.16 1.45 1.11
CA GLU A 13 -0.87 0.88 1.49
C GLU A 13 0.16 1.03 0.36
N LEU A 14 -0.21 0.72 -0.88
CA LEU A 14 0.66 0.92 -2.05
C LEU A 14 1.05 2.39 -2.21
N GLU A 15 0.07 3.28 -2.14
CA GLU A 15 0.28 4.71 -2.33
C GLU A 15 1.14 5.31 -1.19
N ALA A 16 0.91 4.90 0.06
CA ALA A 16 1.74 5.32 1.17
C ALA A 16 3.21 4.86 1.04
N LEU A 17 3.44 3.63 0.57
CA LEU A 17 4.79 3.12 0.26
C LEU A 17 5.41 3.91 -0.90
N ARG A 18 4.65 4.23 -1.95
CA ARG A 18 5.11 5.05 -3.07
C ARG A 18 5.57 6.43 -2.60
N LEU A 19 4.76 7.12 -1.81
CA LEU A 19 5.06 8.47 -1.33
C LEU A 19 6.24 8.49 -0.36
N VAL A 20 6.25 7.62 0.64
CA VAL A 20 7.26 7.70 1.71
C VAL A 20 8.52 6.90 1.38
N ASP A 21 8.38 5.65 0.96
CA ASP A 21 9.53 4.75 0.80
C ASP A 21 10.21 4.89 -0.57
N MET A 22 9.43 5.12 -1.64
CA MET A 22 9.99 5.29 -2.99
C MET A 22 10.33 6.75 -3.31
N GLN A 23 9.47 7.71 -2.96
CA GLN A 23 9.69 9.13 -3.27
C GLN A 23 10.35 9.93 -2.14
N GLY A 24 10.48 9.35 -0.94
CA GLY A 24 11.18 9.99 0.18
C GLY A 24 10.43 11.17 0.79
N LEU A 25 9.12 11.29 0.59
CA LEU A 25 8.34 12.38 1.20
C LEU A 25 8.34 12.27 2.73
N GLN A 26 8.33 13.41 3.39
CA GLN A 26 8.09 13.47 4.83
C GLN A 26 6.67 12.96 5.13
N GLN A 27 6.50 12.21 6.22
CA GLN A 27 5.20 11.63 6.58
C GLN A 27 4.07 12.66 6.65
N LEU A 28 4.35 13.89 7.10
CA LEU A 28 3.31 14.92 7.13
C LEU A 28 2.80 15.28 5.72
N GLN A 29 3.70 15.38 4.73
CA GLN A 29 3.37 15.68 3.34
C GLN A 29 2.62 14.52 2.69
N ALA A 30 3.07 13.29 2.92
CA ALA A 30 2.38 12.10 2.42
C ALA A 30 0.97 11.93 3.02
N ALA A 31 0.80 12.27 4.30
CA ALA A 31 -0.50 12.19 4.98
C ALA A 31 -1.49 13.21 4.39
N GLN A 32 -1.01 14.41 4.06
CA GLN A 32 -1.80 15.43 3.37
C GLN A 32 -2.23 14.98 1.97
N GLN A 33 -1.34 14.37 1.19
CA GLN A 33 -1.68 13.87 -0.15
C GLN A 33 -2.71 12.73 -0.12
N LEU A 34 -2.64 11.85 0.89
CA LEU A 34 -3.62 10.80 1.10
C LEU A 34 -4.92 11.26 1.78
N GLY A 35 -5.01 12.53 2.20
CA GLY A 35 -6.19 13.05 2.90
C GLY A 35 -6.44 12.42 4.27
N VAL A 36 -5.38 11.97 4.96
CA VAL A 36 -5.48 11.27 6.26
C VAL A 36 -4.67 11.94 7.36
N SER A 37 -4.93 11.57 8.62
CA SER A 37 -4.10 12.01 9.74
C SER A 37 -2.69 11.41 9.66
N ARG A 38 -1.69 12.07 10.27
CA ARG A 38 -0.32 11.52 10.38
C ARG A 38 -0.29 10.16 11.07
N GLN A 39 -1.11 9.94 12.10
CA GLN A 39 -1.22 8.65 12.79
C GLN A 39 -1.79 7.58 11.85
N THR A 40 -2.82 7.92 11.07
CA THR A 40 -3.42 7.03 10.09
C THR A 40 -2.39 6.64 9.03
N LEU A 41 -1.63 7.60 8.48
CA LEU A 41 -0.54 7.30 7.54
C LEU A 41 0.50 6.36 8.17
N GLY A 42 0.94 6.63 9.40
CA GLY A 42 1.88 5.76 10.10
C GLY A 42 1.39 4.31 10.19
N ASN A 43 0.10 4.11 10.45
CA ASN A 43 -0.52 2.79 10.45
C ASN A 43 -0.58 2.16 9.05
N ILE A 44 -0.91 2.93 8.01
CA ILE A 44 -0.95 2.46 6.62
C ILE A 44 0.44 1.97 6.19
N ILE A 45 1.48 2.78 6.39
CA ILE A 45 2.87 2.43 6.06
C ILE A 45 3.30 1.16 6.80
N ALA A 46 3.01 1.07 8.11
CA ALA A 46 3.39 -0.10 8.90
C ALA A 46 2.73 -1.39 8.38
N ARG A 47 1.45 -1.33 7.95
CA ARG A 47 0.77 -2.48 7.34
C ARG A 47 1.35 -2.83 5.98
N GLY A 48 1.54 -1.83 5.10
CA GLY A 48 2.12 -2.03 3.77
C GLY A 48 3.50 -2.67 3.83
N ARG A 49 4.41 -2.12 4.66
CA ARG A 49 5.76 -2.68 4.85
C ARG A 49 5.73 -4.11 5.38
N ARG A 50 4.83 -4.40 6.33
CA ARG A 50 4.66 -5.77 6.85
C ARG A 50 4.25 -6.74 5.74
N LYS A 51 3.29 -6.38 4.90
CA LYS A 51 2.83 -7.24 3.81
C LYS A 51 3.92 -7.46 2.77
N VAL A 52 4.63 -6.41 2.37
CA VAL A 52 5.77 -6.52 1.44
C VAL A 52 6.84 -7.45 2.01
N ALA A 53 7.25 -7.23 3.26
CA ALA A 53 8.23 -8.10 3.93
C ALA A 53 7.75 -9.55 4.02
N GLN A 54 6.48 -9.77 4.38
CA GLN A 54 5.89 -11.10 4.45
C GLN A 54 5.93 -11.80 3.09
N ALA A 55 5.52 -11.12 2.02
CA ALA A 55 5.51 -11.70 0.69
C ALA A 55 6.92 -12.11 0.23
N LEU A 56 7.91 -11.26 0.46
CA LEU A 56 9.30 -11.54 0.09
C LEU A 56 9.90 -12.70 0.91
N VAL A 57 9.69 -12.71 2.23
CA VAL A 57 10.28 -13.73 3.12
C VAL A 57 9.60 -15.09 2.96
N MET A 58 8.28 -15.12 2.75
CA MET A 58 7.51 -16.37 2.63
C MET A 58 7.34 -16.86 1.19
N GLY A 59 7.85 -16.12 0.20
CA GLY A 59 7.71 -16.47 -1.21
C GLY A 59 6.25 -16.43 -1.70
N MET A 60 5.52 -15.38 -1.34
CA MET A 60 4.12 -15.17 -1.75
C MET A 60 4.05 -14.23 -2.96
N ALA A 61 2.99 -14.38 -3.77
CA ALA A 61 2.64 -13.38 -4.76
C ALA A 61 2.02 -12.16 -4.06
N LEU A 62 2.55 -10.97 -4.33
CA LEU A 62 1.96 -9.72 -3.87
C LEU A 62 1.05 -9.17 -4.96
N GLU A 63 -0.25 -9.08 -4.67
CA GLU A 63 -1.26 -8.55 -5.58
C GLU A 63 -1.65 -7.14 -5.15
N LEU A 64 -1.72 -6.23 -6.12
CA LEU A 64 -2.19 -4.87 -5.87
C LEU A 64 -3.71 -4.88 -5.94
N ALA A 65 -4.36 -4.36 -4.90
CA ALA A 65 -5.81 -4.20 -4.94
C ALA A 65 -6.18 -3.35 -6.17
N PRO A 66 -7.22 -3.76 -6.93
CA PRO A 66 -7.72 -2.92 -8.00
C PRO A 66 -8.20 -1.60 -7.40
N ASP A 67 -7.85 -0.49 -8.05
CA ASP A 67 -8.40 0.80 -7.65
C ASP A 67 -9.92 0.71 -7.73
N SER A 68 -10.59 0.96 -6.60
CA SER A 68 -12.03 1.11 -6.54
C SER A 68 -12.40 2.46 -7.16
N ILE A 69 -12.14 2.64 -8.45
CA ILE A 69 -12.83 3.65 -9.25
C ILE A 69 -14.23 3.08 -9.44
N GLN A 70 -15.18 3.59 -8.65
CA GLN A 70 -16.57 3.55 -9.08
C GLN A 70 -16.63 4.41 -10.33
N THR A 71 -16.55 3.77 -11.50
CA THR A 71 -16.97 4.39 -12.75
C THR A 71 -18.48 4.58 -12.64
N THR A 72 -18.90 5.68 -12.03
CA THR A 72 -20.24 6.21 -12.28
C THR A 72 -20.18 6.74 -13.71
N GLU A 73 -20.46 5.85 -14.65
CA GLU A 73 -20.83 6.25 -16.00
C GLU A 73 -22.19 6.97 -15.88
N ASP A 74 -22.17 8.28 -16.06
CA ASP A 74 -23.35 9.09 -16.38
C ASP A 74 -23.77 8.88 -17.84
#